data_AF-A0A2N2TT73-F1
#
_entry.id   AF-A0A2N2TT73-F1
#
_cell.length_a   1.000
_cell.length_b   1.000
_cell.length_c   1.000
_cell.angle_alpha   90.00
_cell.angle_beta   90.00
_cell.angle_gamma   90.00
#
_symmetry.space_group_name_H-M   'P 1'
#
loop_
_entity.id
_entity.type
_entity.pdbx_description
1 polymer ?
#
loop_
_entity_poly.entity_id
_entity_poly.type
_entity_poly.pdbx_seq_one_letter_code
_entity_poly.pdbx_strand_id
1 'polypeptide(L)'
;MRNRMIMLALVGGLTSSAWAQQVALSGLSGNRALLVVDGAAPRFLSPGQSHQGVKLLSAQGDSAVVEVSGQRQTLRVGDAPVSVGNTARSDGGQRIVLTADASGHFLPQGQINGRAVQFMVDTGATLIAISESEARRLNLKFDTGRSVRITTANGTVNAYQIQLSSVRVGDVQVYDVAAVVAPQPMPFVLLGNSFLTRFQMQRQNDQMTLEKR
;
A
#
# COMPACT_ATOMS: atom_id res chain seq x y z
N MET A 1 -3.82 -61.34 23.62
CA MET A 1 -3.24 -60.84 22.35
C MET A 1 -4.26 -61.04 21.24
N ARG A 2 -4.92 -59.99 20.75
CA ARG A 2 -5.78 -60.06 19.55
C ARG A 2 -5.95 -58.66 18.94
N ASN A 3 -5.57 -58.56 17.66
CA ASN A 3 -5.56 -57.37 16.81
C ASN A 3 -6.94 -56.68 16.69
N ARG A 4 -6.93 -55.34 16.62
CA ARG A 4 -7.97 -54.50 15.99
C ARG A 4 -7.24 -53.41 15.20
N MET A 5 -7.21 -53.46 13.87
CA MET A 5 -8.22 -53.01 12.89
C MET A 5 -8.11 -51.51 12.57
N ILE A 6 -7.90 -51.25 11.28
CA ILE A 6 -7.65 -50.00 10.56
C ILE A 6 -8.90 -49.12 10.50
N MET A 7 -8.76 -47.79 10.67
CA MET A 7 -9.45 -46.78 9.85
C MET A 7 -8.94 -45.38 10.22
N LEU A 8 -8.15 -44.75 9.35
CA LEU A 8 -7.88 -43.31 9.43
C LEU A 8 -8.64 -42.64 8.29
N ALA A 9 -9.80 -42.07 8.63
CA ALA A 9 -10.60 -41.25 7.74
C ALA A 9 -9.91 -39.89 7.56
N LEU A 10 -9.42 -39.60 6.36
CA LEU A 10 -8.92 -38.27 5.99
C LEU A 10 -10.14 -37.40 5.65
N VAL A 11 -10.54 -36.55 6.60
CA VAL A 11 -11.60 -35.55 6.41
C VAL A 11 -11.04 -34.41 5.55
N GLY A 12 -11.68 -34.15 4.41
CA GLY A 12 -11.39 -33.03 3.54
C GLY A 12 -11.75 -31.69 4.19
N GLY A 13 -10.77 -30.81 4.32
CA GLY A 13 -10.97 -29.42 4.70
C GLY A 13 -11.41 -28.59 3.50
N LEU A 14 -12.69 -28.23 3.46
CA LEU A 14 -13.23 -27.20 2.58
C LEU A 14 -12.62 -25.84 2.97
N THR A 15 -11.78 -25.28 2.11
CA THR A 15 -11.31 -23.90 2.26
C THR A 15 -12.45 -22.95 1.90
N SER A 16 -13.03 -22.30 2.91
CA SER A 16 -14.03 -21.24 2.71
C SER A 16 -13.35 -20.02 2.08
N SER A 17 -13.66 -19.74 0.82
CA SER A 17 -13.33 -18.47 0.18
C SER A 17 -14.15 -17.36 0.86
N ALA A 18 -13.50 -16.53 1.66
CA ALA A 18 -14.11 -15.33 2.23
C ALA A 18 -14.31 -14.30 1.10
N TRP A 19 -15.56 -14.05 0.72
CA TRP A 19 -15.90 -12.98 -0.21
C TRP A 19 -15.77 -11.62 0.48
N ALA A 20 -15.14 -10.67 -0.21
CA ALA A 20 -15.01 -9.30 0.26
C ALA A 20 -16.34 -8.56 0.08
N GLN A 21 -16.88 -8.02 1.16
CA GLN A 21 -18.18 -7.35 1.17
C GLN A 21 -18.03 -5.88 0.74
N GLN A 22 -18.69 -5.43 -0.31
CA GLN A 22 -18.59 -4.04 -0.80
C GLN A 22 -19.66 -3.15 -0.18
N VAL A 23 -19.29 -1.95 0.29
CA VAL A 23 -20.22 -0.99 0.88
C VAL A 23 -20.00 0.39 0.29
N ALA A 24 -21.06 0.98 -0.27
CA ALA A 24 -21.04 2.33 -0.84
C ALA A 24 -22.11 3.22 -0.20
N LEU A 25 -21.78 4.51 -0.04
CA LEU A 25 -22.72 5.53 0.40
C LEU A 25 -23.31 6.23 -0.84
N SER A 26 -24.58 5.94 -1.13
CA SER A 26 -25.29 6.50 -2.29
C SER A 26 -25.97 7.83 -1.99
N GLY A 27 -26.12 8.22 -0.72
CA GLY A 27 -26.74 9.49 -0.34
C GLY A 27 -27.00 9.63 1.16
N LEU A 28 -27.36 10.84 1.59
CA LEU A 28 -27.67 11.18 2.98
C LEU A 28 -29.01 11.92 3.06
N SER A 29 -29.78 11.65 4.11
CA SER A 29 -31.06 12.31 4.39
C SER A 29 -31.15 12.60 5.89
N GLY A 30 -30.73 13.81 6.28
CA GLY A 30 -30.60 14.20 7.69
C GLY A 30 -29.52 13.38 8.38
N ASN A 31 -29.91 12.59 9.39
CA ASN A 31 -29.02 11.68 10.11
C ASN A 31 -28.99 10.25 9.54
N ARG A 32 -29.70 9.99 8.44
CA ARG A 32 -29.79 8.66 7.82
C ARG A 32 -28.89 8.57 6.61
N ALA A 33 -28.33 7.38 6.39
CA ALA A 33 -27.48 7.09 5.24
C ALA A 33 -28.14 6.07 4.31
N LEU A 34 -28.13 6.37 3.01
CA LEU A 34 -28.53 5.46 1.94
C LEU A 34 -27.32 4.63 1.54
N LEU A 35 -27.30 3.37 1.95
CA LEU A 35 -26.17 2.47 1.73
C LEU A 35 -26.51 1.42 0.68
N VAL A 36 -25.53 1.10 -0.15
CA VAL A 36 -25.55 -0.01 -1.11
C VAL A 36 -24.52 -1.03 -0.64
N VAL A 37 -24.96 -2.26 -0.41
CA VAL A 37 -24.10 -3.36 0.03
C VAL A 37 -24.08 -4.43 -1.06
N ASP A 38 -22.90 -4.82 -1.53
CA ASP A 38 -22.69 -5.82 -2.59
C ASP A 38 -23.50 -5.58 -3.88
N GLY A 39 -23.75 -4.31 -4.21
CA GLY A 39 -24.57 -3.94 -5.37
C GLY A 39 -26.07 -4.21 -5.22
N ALA A 40 -26.53 -4.58 -4.02
CA ALA A 40 -27.95 -4.75 -3.71
C ALA A 40 -28.72 -3.43 -3.73
N ALA A 41 -30.06 -3.51 -3.63
CA ALA A 41 -30.91 -2.33 -3.61
C ALA A 41 -30.51 -1.35 -2.48
N PRO A 42 -30.39 -0.04 -2.77
CA PRO A 42 -30.03 0.97 -1.76
C PRO A 42 -30.99 0.95 -0.58
N ARG A 43 -30.47 1.00 0.65
CA ARG A 43 -31.28 0.99 1.87
C ARG A 43 -30.89 2.11 2.83
N PHE A 44 -31.89 2.83 3.34
CA PHE A 44 -31.70 3.81 4.39
C PHE A 44 -31.48 3.14 5.74
N LEU A 45 -30.37 3.47 6.40
CA LEU A 45 -30.12 3.14 7.80
C LEU A 45 -30.13 4.41 8.66
N SER A 46 -30.66 4.29 9.87
CA SER A 46 -30.52 5.30 10.93
C SER A 46 -29.34 4.94 11.86
N PRO A 47 -28.73 5.90 12.58
CA PRO A 47 -27.66 5.60 13.52
C PRO A 47 -28.10 4.54 14.54
N GLY A 48 -27.31 3.48 14.70
CA GLY A 48 -27.61 2.30 15.50
C GLY A 48 -28.23 1.13 14.73
N GLN A 49 -28.76 1.35 13.51
CA GLN A 49 -29.40 0.32 12.70
C GLN A 49 -28.38 -0.47 11.87
N SER A 50 -28.60 -1.78 11.75
CA SER A 50 -27.75 -2.70 10.98
C SER A 50 -28.49 -3.34 9.80
N HIS A 51 -27.79 -3.56 8.70
CA HIS A 51 -28.28 -4.30 7.54
C HIS A 51 -27.13 -4.98 6.80
N GLN A 52 -27.30 -6.28 6.48
CA GLN A 52 -26.28 -7.09 5.80
C GLN A 52 -24.88 -6.95 6.43
N GLY A 53 -24.77 -7.03 7.76
CA GLY A 53 -23.48 -6.90 8.45
C GLY A 53 -22.89 -5.48 8.53
N VAL A 54 -23.57 -4.47 7.97
CA VAL A 54 -23.20 -3.05 8.04
C VAL A 54 -24.09 -2.33 9.05
N LYS A 55 -23.50 -1.73 10.09
CA LYS A 55 -24.20 -0.91 11.09
C LYS A 55 -23.87 0.56 10.89
N LEU A 56 -24.87 1.43 10.76
CA LEU A 56 -24.61 2.87 10.72
C LEU A 56 -24.32 3.37 12.14
N LEU A 57 -23.19 4.04 12.35
CA LEU A 57 -22.84 4.67 13.64
C LEU A 57 -23.22 6.14 13.67
N SER A 58 -22.96 6.87 12.59
CA SER A 58 -23.32 8.28 12.47
C SER A 58 -23.37 8.71 11.01
N ALA A 59 -24.18 9.72 10.68
CA ALA A 59 -24.21 10.33 9.37
C ALA A 59 -24.28 11.86 9.53
N GLN A 60 -23.34 12.59 8.93
CA GLN A 60 -23.21 14.04 9.05
C GLN A 60 -22.64 14.64 7.76
N GLY A 61 -23.24 15.74 7.28
CA GLY A 61 -22.78 16.43 6.07
C GLY A 61 -22.87 15.54 4.83
N ASP A 62 -21.72 15.22 4.25
CA ASP A 62 -21.54 14.35 3.08
C ASP A 62 -20.96 12.95 3.45
N SER A 63 -20.79 12.67 4.74
CA SER A 63 -20.06 11.53 5.25
C SER A 63 -20.89 10.67 6.22
N ALA A 64 -20.67 9.35 6.20
CA ALA A 64 -21.26 8.39 7.13
C ALA A 64 -20.20 7.48 7.73
N VAL A 65 -20.25 7.27 9.05
CA VAL A 65 -19.43 6.27 9.73
C VAL A 65 -20.27 5.00 9.89
N VAL A 66 -19.79 3.91 9.31
CA VAL A 66 -20.41 2.59 9.42
C VAL A 66 -19.48 1.62 10.13
N GLU A 67 -20.03 0.59 10.73
CA GLU A 67 -19.30 -0.55 11.28
C GLU A 67 -19.62 -1.77 10.42
N VAL A 68 -18.59 -2.40 9.85
CA VAL A 68 -18.73 -3.57 8.99
C VAL A 68 -17.76 -4.63 9.50
N SER A 69 -18.28 -5.82 9.81
CA SER A 69 -17.47 -6.90 10.41
C SER A 69 -16.66 -6.48 11.65
N GLY A 70 -17.24 -5.58 12.47
CA GLY A 70 -16.60 -5.06 13.69
C GLY A 70 -15.57 -3.95 13.48
N GLN A 71 -15.35 -3.49 12.24
CA GLN A 71 -14.48 -2.36 11.94
C GLN A 71 -15.26 -1.12 11.55
N ARG A 72 -14.86 0.04 12.11
CA ARG A 72 -15.41 1.34 11.74
C ARG A 72 -14.78 1.82 10.42
N GLN A 73 -15.62 2.17 9.47
CA GLN A 73 -15.27 2.69 8.15
C GLN A 73 -16.01 4.01 7.94
N THR A 74 -15.32 5.00 7.37
CA THR A 74 -15.94 6.29 6.99
C THR A 74 -16.17 6.28 5.49
N LEU A 75 -17.42 6.45 5.08
CA LEU A 75 -17.86 6.51 3.70
C LEU A 75 -18.24 7.95 3.35
N ARG A 76 -17.93 8.42 2.14
CA ARG A 76 -18.45 9.69 1.61
C ARG A 76 -19.35 9.44 0.40
N VAL A 77 -20.31 10.35 0.20
CA VAL A 77 -21.21 10.29 -0.94
C VAL A 77 -20.40 10.50 -2.21
N GLY A 78 -20.46 9.54 -3.15
CA GLY A 78 -19.74 9.59 -4.43
C GLY A 78 -18.38 8.90 -4.45
N ASP A 79 -17.90 8.40 -3.30
CA ASP A 79 -16.71 7.54 -3.27
C ASP A 79 -17.00 6.16 -3.89
N ALA A 80 -15.97 5.52 -4.44
CA ALA A 80 -16.05 4.13 -4.90
C ALA A 80 -16.39 3.18 -3.72
N PRO A 81 -17.08 2.04 -3.96
CA PRO A 81 -17.45 1.10 -2.92
C PRO A 81 -16.24 0.61 -2.11
N VAL A 82 -16.34 0.64 -0.78
CA VAL A 82 -15.31 0.15 0.14
C VAL A 82 -15.50 -1.36 0.33
N SER A 83 -14.51 -2.15 -0.07
CA SER A 83 -14.47 -3.60 0.17
C SER A 83 -14.06 -3.90 1.61
N VAL A 84 -15.05 -4.23 2.44
CA VAL A 84 -14.87 -4.65 3.83
C VAL A 84 -14.89 -6.17 3.91
N GLY A 85 -13.72 -6.77 3.68
CA GLY A 85 -13.51 -8.21 3.80
C GLY A 85 -12.11 -8.62 4.25
N ASN A 86 -11.22 -7.64 4.46
CA ASN A 86 -9.88 -7.94 4.91
C ASN A 86 -9.43 -6.88 5.92
N THR A 87 -9.85 -7.12 7.16
CA THR A 87 -9.42 -6.33 8.32
C THR A 87 -8.03 -6.81 8.76
N ALA A 88 -7.07 -6.72 7.84
CA ALA A 88 -5.68 -6.63 8.28
C ALA A 88 -5.62 -5.40 9.17
N ARG A 89 -5.22 -5.59 10.43
CA ARG A 89 -4.61 -4.51 11.21
C ARG A 89 -3.66 -3.78 10.27
N SER A 90 -3.79 -2.45 10.23
CA SER A 90 -2.91 -1.55 9.51
C SER A 90 -1.46 -1.77 9.97
N ASP A 91 -0.78 -2.69 9.31
CA ASP A 91 0.66 -2.84 9.33
C ASP A 91 1.13 -2.97 7.89
N GLY A 92 1.10 -1.82 7.20
CA GLY A 92 1.51 -1.66 5.80
C GLY A 92 0.51 -2.26 4.80
N GLY A 93 0.12 -1.45 3.82
CA GLY A 93 -0.48 -1.98 2.59
C GLY A 93 0.36 -3.15 2.07
N GLN A 94 -0.31 -4.16 1.50
CA GLN A 94 0.37 -5.33 0.93
C GLN A 94 0.56 -5.18 -0.58
N ARG A 95 -0.06 -4.18 -1.20
CA ARG A 95 -0.09 -4.00 -2.65
C ARG A 95 0.04 -2.54 -3.04
N ILE A 96 0.90 -2.26 -4.01
CA ILE A 96 1.02 -0.97 -4.69
C ILE A 96 0.64 -1.19 -6.13
N VAL A 97 -0.24 -0.35 -6.68
CA VAL A 97 -0.55 -0.33 -8.10
C VAL A 97 -0.10 1.00 -8.67
N LEU A 98 0.77 0.95 -9.67
CA LEU A 98 1.37 2.11 -10.33
C LEU A 98 0.94 2.12 -11.78
N THR A 99 0.60 3.29 -12.30
CA THR A 99 0.38 3.52 -13.72
C THR A 99 1.56 4.29 -14.28
N ALA A 100 2.02 3.88 -15.45
CA ALA A 100 3.09 4.56 -16.17
C ALA A 100 2.62 5.94 -16.65
N ASP A 101 3.55 6.88 -16.71
CA ASP A 101 3.32 8.17 -17.36
C ASP A 101 3.36 8.05 -18.89
N ALA A 102 3.18 9.18 -19.59
CA ALA A 102 3.22 9.23 -21.06
C ALA A 102 4.56 8.78 -21.67
N SER A 103 5.64 8.78 -20.89
CA SER A 103 6.97 8.29 -21.29
C SER A 103 7.23 6.83 -20.90
N GLY A 104 6.28 6.17 -20.26
CA GLY A 104 6.39 4.78 -19.82
C GLY A 104 7.07 4.59 -18.46
N HIS A 105 7.38 5.67 -17.74
CA HIS A 105 8.02 5.61 -16.42
C HIS A 105 6.98 5.50 -15.31
N PHE A 106 7.31 4.75 -14.26
CA PHE A 106 6.48 4.68 -13.05
C PHE A 106 7.01 5.69 -12.04
N LEU A 107 6.19 6.71 -11.76
CA LEU A 107 6.56 7.84 -10.90
C LEU A 107 5.66 7.90 -9.66
N PRO A 108 5.81 6.98 -8.68
CA PRO A 108 5.03 7.06 -7.45
C PRO A 108 5.46 8.22 -6.56
N GLN A 109 4.46 8.87 -5.96
CA GLN A 109 4.69 9.68 -4.77
C GLN A 109 4.95 8.77 -3.57
N GLY A 110 5.79 9.22 -2.65
CA GLY A 110 6.07 8.49 -1.43
C GLY A 110 6.77 9.33 -0.39
N GLN A 111 7.32 8.66 0.62
CA GLN A 111 8.02 9.33 1.71
C GLN A 111 9.30 8.59 2.08
N ILE A 112 10.34 9.35 2.41
CA ILE A 112 11.55 8.86 3.07
C ILE A 112 11.61 9.49 4.45
N ASN A 113 11.67 8.66 5.49
CA ASN A 113 11.68 9.10 6.89
C ASN A 113 10.57 10.13 7.20
N GLY A 114 9.36 9.89 6.66
CA GLY A 114 8.19 10.75 6.84
C GLY A 114 8.14 12.02 5.98
N ARG A 115 9.14 12.26 5.11
CA ARG A 115 9.19 13.43 4.22
C ARG A 115 8.84 13.06 2.79
N ALA A 116 7.95 13.85 2.18
CA ALA A 116 7.46 13.62 0.82
C ALA A 116 8.59 13.69 -0.21
N VAL A 117 8.58 12.72 -1.14
CA VAL A 117 9.49 12.62 -2.29
C VAL A 117 8.72 12.12 -3.51
N GLN A 118 9.26 12.41 -4.69
CA GLN A 118 8.84 11.82 -5.94
C GLN A 118 9.85 10.74 -6.34
N PHE A 119 9.39 9.51 -6.48
CA PHE A 119 10.21 8.40 -6.93
C PHE A 119 10.10 8.19 -8.44
N MET A 120 11.11 7.52 -9.00
CA MET A 120 11.04 6.81 -10.28
C MET A 120 11.44 5.35 -10.04
N VAL A 121 10.62 4.39 -10.48
CA VAL A 121 10.96 2.97 -10.37
C VAL A 121 12.14 2.66 -11.29
N ASP A 122 13.23 2.14 -10.72
CA ASP A 122 14.43 1.75 -11.46
C ASP A 122 14.86 0.34 -11.04
N THR A 123 14.52 -0.65 -11.88
CA THR A 123 14.87 -2.06 -11.64
C THR A 123 16.36 -2.36 -11.88
N GLY A 124 17.09 -1.46 -12.54
CA GLY A 124 18.53 -1.55 -12.75
C GLY A 124 19.34 -1.03 -11.56
N ALA A 125 18.76 -0.16 -10.74
CA ALA A 125 19.41 0.34 -9.54
C ALA A 125 19.46 -0.72 -8.43
N THR A 126 20.66 -0.98 -7.88
CA THR A 126 20.82 -1.93 -6.75
C THR A 126 20.26 -1.36 -5.45
N LEU A 127 20.48 -0.06 -5.21
CA LEU A 127 20.02 0.66 -4.01
C LEU A 127 19.06 1.78 -4.42
N ILE A 128 18.30 2.30 -3.46
CA ILE A 128 17.66 3.61 -3.64
C ILE A 128 18.75 4.65 -3.87
N ALA A 129 18.65 5.45 -4.93
CA ALA A 129 19.60 6.51 -5.23
C ALA A 129 18.96 7.88 -5.01
N ILE A 130 19.62 8.72 -4.21
CA ILE A 130 19.16 10.06 -3.82
C ILE A 130 20.24 11.06 -4.24
N SER A 131 19.86 12.21 -4.79
CA SER A 131 20.82 13.26 -5.10
C SER A 131 21.23 13.97 -3.82
N GLU A 132 22.42 14.56 -3.81
CA GLU A 132 22.91 15.27 -2.63
C GLU A 132 22.00 16.45 -2.23
N SER A 133 21.44 17.17 -3.22
CA SER A 133 20.47 18.24 -3.00
C SER A 133 19.19 17.73 -2.34
N GLU A 134 18.68 16.59 -2.79
CA GLU A 134 17.48 15.97 -2.23
C GLU A 134 17.73 15.41 -0.83
N ALA A 135 18.88 14.78 -0.60
CA ALA A 135 19.27 14.29 0.72
C ALA A 135 19.36 15.43 1.75
N ARG A 136 19.88 16.60 1.35
CA ARG A 136 19.88 17.82 2.19
C ARG A 136 18.46 18.32 2.45
N ARG A 137 17.57 18.38 1.45
CA ARG A 137 16.16 18.76 1.62
C ARG A 137 15.42 17.84 2.59
N LEU A 138 15.78 16.55 2.58
CA LEU A 138 15.23 15.52 3.46
C LEU A 138 15.88 15.50 4.85
N ASN A 139 16.87 16.36 5.14
CA ASN A 139 17.67 16.35 6.38
C ASN A 139 18.31 14.99 6.67
N LEU A 140 18.77 14.28 5.64
CA LEU A 140 19.49 13.02 5.79
C LEU A 140 20.95 13.31 6.17
N LYS A 141 21.46 12.63 7.21
CA LYS A 141 22.87 12.71 7.63
C LYS A 141 23.71 11.73 6.81
N PHE A 142 24.04 12.11 5.59
CA PHE A 142 24.78 11.24 4.65
C PHE A 142 26.28 11.50 4.64
N ASP A 143 26.71 12.68 5.07
CA ASP A 143 28.10 13.09 5.21
C ASP A 143 28.88 12.26 6.24
N THR A 144 28.19 11.76 7.27
CA THR A 144 28.74 10.78 8.23
C THR A 144 28.58 9.33 7.76
N GLY A 145 28.01 9.11 6.58
CA GLY A 145 27.79 7.78 6.00
C GLY A 145 29.06 7.13 5.47
N ARG A 146 28.95 5.86 5.04
CA ARG A 146 30.08 5.14 4.46
C ARG A 146 30.36 5.67 3.06
N SER A 147 31.57 6.20 2.82
CA SER A 147 32.00 6.54 1.48
C SER A 147 32.15 5.28 0.63
N VAL A 148 31.50 5.27 -0.53
CA VAL A 148 31.49 4.17 -1.50
C VAL A 148 31.70 4.71 -2.90
N ARG A 149 32.11 3.82 -3.81
CA ARG A 149 32.22 4.13 -5.23
C ARG A 149 31.12 3.38 -5.96
N ILE A 150 30.30 4.11 -6.71
CA ILE A 150 29.19 3.55 -7.48
C ILE A 150 29.41 3.76 -8.97
N THR A 151 28.97 2.80 -9.77
CA THR A 151 28.94 2.92 -11.23
C THR A 151 27.55 3.37 -11.65
N THR A 152 27.52 4.43 -12.42
CA THR A 152 26.31 5.00 -13.03
C THR A 152 26.46 4.98 -14.55
N ALA A 153 25.39 5.33 -15.28
CA ALA A 153 25.47 5.50 -16.73
C ALA A 153 26.53 6.56 -17.16
N ASN A 154 26.80 7.56 -16.31
CA ASN A 154 27.77 8.62 -16.55
C ASN A 154 29.19 8.26 -16.06
N GLY A 155 29.43 6.99 -15.74
CA GLY A 155 30.69 6.51 -15.19
C GLY A 155 30.66 6.38 -13.67
N THR A 156 31.86 6.32 -13.09
CA THR A 156 32.05 5.95 -11.69
C THR A 156 32.23 7.19 -10.82
N VAL A 157 31.45 7.30 -9.74
CA VAL A 157 31.46 8.44 -8.83
C VAL A 157 31.61 8.01 -7.38
N ASN A 158 32.18 8.89 -6.56
CA ASN A 158 32.14 8.73 -5.11
C ASN A 158 30.75 9.14 -4.60
N ALA A 159 30.23 8.38 -3.65
CA ALA A 159 28.91 8.53 -3.07
C ALA A 159 28.92 8.12 -1.59
N TYR A 160 27.82 8.37 -0.89
CA TYR A 160 27.67 7.98 0.51
C TYR A 160 26.57 6.96 0.66
N GLN A 161 26.90 5.77 1.16
CA GLN A 161 25.91 4.77 1.50
C GLN A 161 25.35 5.04 2.90
N ILE A 162 24.02 5.06 2.99
CA ILE A 162 23.26 5.32 4.20
C ILE A 162 22.14 4.30 4.39
N GLN A 163 21.60 4.28 5.61
CA GLN A 163 20.42 3.50 5.95
C GLN A 163 19.24 4.44 6.14
N LEU A 164 18.17 4.24 5.38
CA LEU A 164 16.91 4.94 5.55
C LEU A 164 16.07 4.21 6.61
N SER A 165 15.59 4.95 7.61
CA SER A 165 14.77 4.41 8.68
C SER A 165 13.45 3.88 8.14
N SER A 166 12.82 4.59 7.20
CA SER A 166 11.64 4.09 6.52
C SER A 166 11.45 4.69 5.12
N VAL A 167 10.92 3.88 4.22
CA VAL A 167 10.51 4.26 2.87
C VAL A 167 9.04 3.85 2.71
N ARG A 168 8.19 4.80 2.33
CA ARG A 168 6.76 4.56 2.09
C ARG A 168 6.40 4.86 0.65
N VAL A 169 5.67 3.96 0.00
CA VAL A 169 5.10 4.14 -1.34
C VAL A 169 3.66 3.65 -1.29
N GLY A 170 2.71 4.53 -1.63
CA GLY A 170 1.29 4.29 -1.34
C GLY A 170 1.09 3.98 0.15
N ASP A 171 0.35 2.91 0.45
CA ASP A 171 0.09 2.46 1.82
C ASP A 171 1.20 1.56 2.39
N VAL A 172 2.21 1.20 1.60
CA VAL A 172 3.25 0.27 2.03
C VAL A 172 4.44 1.01 2.60
N GLN A 173 4.85 0.61 3.80
CA GLN A 173 6.06 1.10 4.44
C GLN A 173 7.06 -0.04 4.62
N VAL A 174 8.30 0.23 4.25
CA VAL A 174 9.46 -0.66 4.42
C VAL A 174 10.46 0.05 5.32
N TYR A 175 10.92 -0.66 6.34
CA TYR A 175 11.94 -0.17 7.27
C TYR A 175 13.31 -0.67 6.87
N ASP A 176 14.33 0.04 7.36
CA ASP A 176 15.74 -0.31 7.18
C ASP A 176 16.05 -0.58 5.72
N VAL A 177 15.94 0.45 4.90
CA VAL A 177 16.24 0.40 3.46
C VAL A 177 17.58 1.04 3.16
N ALA A 178 18.49 0.26 2.56
CA ALA A 178 19.79 0.78 2.14
C ALA A 178 19.63 1.75 0.96
N ALA A 179 20.33 2.87 1.01
CA ALA A 179 20.32 3.88 -0.03
C ALA A 179 21.73 4.45 -0.26
N VAL A 180 21.91 5.12 -1.39
CA VAL A 180 23.12 5.84 -1.74
C VAL A 180 22.80 7.29 -2.08
N VAL A 181 23.64 8.20 -1.59
CA VAL A 181 23.59 9.63 -1.90
C VAL A 181 24.71 9.97 -2.87
N ALA A 182 24.34 10.37 -4.08
CA ALA A 182 25.28 10.71 -5.15
C ALA A 182 25.36 12.24 -5.35
N PRO A 183 26.52 12.79 -5.74
CA PRO A 183 26.70 14.23 -5.96
C PRO A 183 25.99 14.73 -7.22
N GLN A 184 25.66 13.82 -8.15
CA GLN A 184 25.02 14.18 -9.41
C GLN A 184 23.56 14.62 -9.17
N PRO A 185 23.10 15.68 -9.87
CA PRO A 185 21.71 16.07 -9.81
C PRO A 185 20.83 14.99 -10.44
N MET A 186 19.70 14.70 -9.81
CA MET A 186 18.69 13.78 -10.31
C MET A 186 17.32 14.42 -10.16
N PRO A 187 16.43 14.34 -11.17
CA PRO A 187 15.10 14.92 -11.11
C PRO A 187 14.17 14.17 -10.14
N PHE A 188 14.47 12.89 -9.87
CA PHE A 188 13.68 12.00 -9.01
C PHE A 188 14.61 11.18 -8.12
N VAL A 189 14.06 10.65 -7.03
CA VAL A 189 14.71 9.59 -6.27
C VAL A 189 14.51 8.27 -7.00
N LEU A 190 15.58 7.52 -7.27
CA LEU A 190 15.48 6.22 -7.92
C LEU A 190 15.08 5.17 -6.90
N LEU A 191 13.96 4.49 -7.12
CA LEU A 191 13.46 3.41 -6.28
C LEU A 191 14.05 2.09 -6.76
N GLY A 192 15.20 1.72 -6.18
CA GLY A 192 15.99 0.55 -6.56
C GLY A 192 15.64 -0.74 -5.81
N ASN A 193 16.42 -1.77 -6.08
CA ASN A 193 16.21 -3.14 -5.61
C ASN A 193 16.34 -3.33 -4.10
N SER A 194 17.00 -2.42 -3.36
CA SER A 194 16.97 -2.42 -1.90
C SER A 194 15.56 -2.26 -1.31
N PHE A 195 14.63 -1.71 -2.10
CA PHE A 195 13.20 -1.67 -1.82
C PHE A 195 12.43 -2.71 -2.64
N LEU A 196 12.62 -2.75 -3.97
CA LEU A 196 11.77 -3.52 -4.88
C LEU A 196 11.80 -5.03 -4.62
N THR A 197 12.92 -5.58 -4.15
CA THR A 197 13.05 -7.02 -3.87
C THR A 197 12.19 -7.52 -2.71
N ARG A 198 11.66 -6.61 -1.88
CA ARG A 198 10.65 -6.92 -0.84
C ARG A 198 9.27 -7.24 -1.43
N PHE A 199 9.12 -7.11 -2.74
CA PHE A 199 7.88 -7.28 -3.45
C PHE A 199 8.01 -8.35 -4.55
N GLN A 200 6.90 -9.01 -4.85
CA GLN A 200 6.65 -9.62 -6.13
C GLN A 200 6.15 -8.55 -7.09
N MET A 201 6.86 -8.39 -8.20
CA MET A 201 6.55 -7.38 -9.22
C MET A 201 5.83 -8.06 -10.39
N GLN A 202 4.71 -7.48 -10.81
CA GLN A 202 4.01 -7.86 -12.03
C GLN A 202 3.77 -6.62 -12.87
N ARG A 203 4.09 -6.69 -14.16
CA ARG A 203 3.80 -5.62 -15.10
C ARG A 203 2.84 -6.11 -16.18
N GLN A 204 1.76 -5.39 -16.39
CA GLN A 204 0.77 -5.64 -17.43
C GLN A 204 0.51 -4.32 -18.15
N ASN A 205 0.94 -4.21 -19.41
CA ASN A 205 0.88 -2.98 -20.20
C ASN A 205 1.53 -1.77 -19.47
N ASP A 206 0.74 -0.74 -19.21
CA ASP A 206 1.07 0.49 -18.51
C ASP A 206 0.92 0.38 -16.99
N GLN A 207 0.51 -0.77 -16.46
CA GLN A 207 0.33 -0.99 -15.03
C GLN A 207 1.44 -1.85 -14.44
N MET A 208 1.95 -1.45 -13.27
CA MET A 208 2.85 -2.24 -12.43
C MET A 208 2.17 -2.48 -11.08
N THR A 209 2.08 -3.74 -10.68
CA THR A 209 1.69 -4.16 -9.34
C THR A 209 2.92 -4.61 -8.56
N LEU A 210 3.10 -4.09 -7.34
CA LEU A 210 4.07 -4.56 -6.36
C LEU A 210 3.31 -5.16 -5.18
N GLU A 211 3.45 -6.45 -4.97
CA GLU A 211 2.81 -7.18 -3.86
C GLU A 211 3.87 -7.61 -2.86
N LYS A 212 3.73 -7.26 -1.59
CA LYS A 212 4.74 -7.53 -0.55
C LYS A 212 4.87 -9.05 -0.35
N ARG A 213 6.11 -9.53 -0.23
CA ARG A 213 6.41 -10.96 0.02
C ARG A 213 6.26 -11.34 1.48
#